data_AF-A0A2V8F7N6-F1
#
_entry.id   AF-A0A2V8F7N6-F1
#
_cell.length_a   1.000
_cell.length_b   1.000
_cell.length_c   1.000
_cell.angle_alpha   90.00
_cell.angle_beta   90.00
_cell.angle_gamma   90.00
#
_symmetry.space_group_name_H-M   'P 1'
#
loop_
_entity.id
_entity.type
_entity.pdbx_description
1 polymer ?
#
loop_
_entity_poly.entity_id
_entity_poly.type
_entity_poly.pdbx_seq_one_letter_code
_entity_poly.pdbx_strand_id
1 'polypeptide(L)'
;MCMKRTNVVLNEQLLEEAVRLSGERTYSRTIERALEEMVRRAKARGLDQLAGSGRWVGSLSEMRRDAPSKVREGGGVYRARQRRAAR
;
A
#
# COMPACT_ATOMS: atom_id res chain seq x y z
N MET A 1 -18.93 -23.53 -6.29
CA MET A 1 -19.52 -22.25 -6.73
C MET A 1 -20.16 -22.45 -8.09
N CYS A 2 -21.31 -21.82 -8.36
CA CYS A 2 -21.92 -21.86 -9.69
C CYS A 2 -21.42 -20.68 -10.53
N MET A 3 -21.03 -20.94 -11.78
CA MET A 3 -20.71 -19.88 -12.73
C MET A 3 -21.98 -19.46 -13.47
N LYS A 4 -22.18 -18.16 -13.64
CA LYS A 4 -23.30 -17.59 -14.41
C LYS A 4 -22.77 -17.06 -15.75
N ARG A 5 -23.35 -17.53 -16.86
CA ARG A 5 -23.06 -16.97 -18.20
C ARG A 5 -23.92 -15.72 -18.41
N THR A 6 -23.32 -14.63 -18.87
CA THR A 6 -24.02 -13.35 -19.07
C THR A 6 -23.39 -12.62 -20.25
N ASN A 7 -24.22 -11.98 -21.07
CA ASN A 7 -23.77 -11.12 -22.15
C ASN A 7 -23.65 -9.70 -21.61
N VAL A 8 -22.47 -9.09 -21.74
CA VAL A 8 -22.16 -7.74 -21.26
C VAL A 8 -21.45 -6.96 -22.38
N VAL A 9 -21.71 -5.66 -22.47
CA VAL A 9 -20.99 -4.76 -23.38
C VAL A 9 -19.79 -4.20 -22.62
N LEU A 10 -18.58 -4.37 -23.18
CA LEU A 10 -17.32 -3.95 -22.57
C LEU A 10 -16.53 -3.09 -23.56
N ASN A 11 -15.68 -2.21 -23.04
CA ASN A 11 -14.69 -1.53 -23.87
C ASN A 11 -13.59 -2.54 -24.25
N GLU A 12 -13.45 -2.81 -25.55
CA GLU A 12 -12.51 -3.79 -26.11
C GLU A 12 -11.06 -3.45 -25.77
N GLN A 13 -10.65 -2.18 -25.94
CA GLN A 13 -9.28 -1.74 -25.66
C GLN A 13 -8.91 -1.95 -24.20
N LEU A 14 -9.84 -1.65 -23.28
CA LEU A 14 -9.63 -1.86 -21.85
C LEU A 14 -9.55 -3.35 -21.51
N LEU A 15 -10.37 -4.18 -22.15
CA LEU A 15 -10.38 -5.61 -21.92
C LEU A 15 -9.06 -6.25 -22.39
N GLU A 16 -8.58 -5.91 -23.58
CA GLU A 16 -7.29 -6.36 -24.10
C GLU A 16 -6.13 -5.92 -23.21
N GLU A 17 -6.13 -4.66 -22.76
CA GLU A 17 -5.13 -4.17 -21.82
C GLU A 17 -5.18 -4.96 -20.50
N ALA A 18 -6.37 -5.20 -19.96
CA ALA A 18 -6.54 -5.97 -18.73
C ALA A 18 -6.05 -7.42 -18.89
N VAL A 19 -6.27 -8.07 -20.04
CA VAL A 19 -5.73 -9.41 -20.31
C VAL A 19 -4.21 -9.38 -20.29
N ARG A 20 -3.61 -8.43 -21.02
CA ARG A 20 -2.16 -8.29 -21.13
C ARG A 20 -1.50 -8.02 -19.77
N LEU A 21 -2.11 -7.16 -18.95
CA LEU A 21 -1.61 -6.81 -17.61
C LEU A 21 -1.83 -7.94 -16.58
N SER A 22 -2.95 -8.65 -16.67
CA SER A 22 -3.25 -9.75 -15.74
C SER A 22 -2.50 -11.03 -16.07
N GLY A 23 -2.10 -11.23 -17.32
CA GLY A 23 -1.47 -12.47 -17.81
C GLY A 23 -2.45 -13.63 -17.96
N GLU A 24 -3.76 -13.35 -17.96
CA GLU A 24 -4.80 -14.36 -18.11
C GLU A 24 -4.95 -14.79 -19.58
N ARG A 25 -5.45 -16.01 -19.79
CA ARG A 25 -5.64 -16.57 -21.15
C ARG A 25 -6.99 -16.23 -21.77
N THR A 26 -7.96 -15.83 -20.96
CA THR A 26 -9.35 -15.63 -21.41
C THR A 26 -9.94 -14.35 -20.82
N TYR A 27 -10.87 -13.75 -21.58
CA TYR A 27 -11.65 -12.60 -21.12
C TYR A 27 -12.46 -12.92 -19.86
N SER A 28 -13.08 -14.10 -19.79
CA SER A 28 -13.84 -14.52 -18.61
C SER A 28 -12.97 -14.57 -17.34
N ARG A 29 -11.76 -15.15 -17.42
CA ARG A 29 -10.81 -15.19 -16.29
C ARG A 29 -10.35 -13.80 -15.88
N THR A 30 -10.07 -12.94 -16.87
CA THR A 30 -9.67 -11.54 -16.64
C THR A 30 -10.76 -10.78 -15.90
N ILE A 31 -12.02 -10.93 -16.34
CA ILE A 31 -13.19 -10.29 -15.73
C ILE A 31 -13.41 -10.80 -14.31
N GLU A 32 -13.36 -12.13 -14.11
CA GLU A 32 -13.50 -12.75 -12.79
C GLU A 32 -12.46 -12.22 -11.80
N ARG A 33 -11.18 -12.23 -12.19
CA ARG A 33 -10.09 -11.72 -11.36
C ARG A 33 -10.22 -10.22 -11.07
N ALA A 34 -10.65 -9.42 -12.05
CA ALA A 34 -10.89 -7.99 -11.85
C ALA A 34 -12.02 -7.74 -10.84
N LEU A 35 -13.10 -8.53 -10.90
CA LEU A 35 -14.20 -8.45 -9.94
C LEU A 35 -13.77 -8.87 -8.53
N GLU A 36 -13.01 -9.96 -8.40
CA GLU A 36 -12.46 -10.40 -7.11
C GLU A 36 -11.60 -9.31 -6.46
N GLU A 37 -10.69 -8.72 -7.23
CA GLU A 37 -9.81 -7.67 -6.76
C GLU A 37 -10.59 -6.39 -6.38
N MET A 38 -11.60 -6.02 -7.17
CA MET A 38 -12.50 -4.91 -6.84
C MET A 38 -13.23 -5.15 -5.51
N VAL A 39 -13.80 -6.34 -5.31
CA VAL A 39 -14.48 -6.71 -4.07
C VAL A 39 -13.51 -6.73 -2.90
N ARG A 40 -12.30 -7.28 -3.09
CA ARG A 40 -11.24 -7.30 -2.08
C ARG A 40 -10.87 -5.88 -1.64
N ARG A 41 -10.66 -4.96 -2.58
CA ARG A 41 -10.38 -3.55 -2.30
C ARG A 41 -11.54 -2.85 -1.60
N ALA A 42 -12.78 -3.15 -2.00
CA ALA A 42 -13.95 -2.59 -1.34
C ALA A 42 -14.06 -3.03 0.13
N LYS A 43 -13.81 -4.31 0.42
CA LYS A 43 -13.77 -4.83 1.79
C LYS A 43 -12.62 -4.21 2.61
N ALA A 44 -11.46 -4.03 1.99
CA ALA A 44 -10.31 -3.40 2.64
C ALA A 44 -10.56 -1.93 2.99
N ARG A 45 -11.27 -1.16 2.14
CA ARG A 45 -11.70 0.21 2.49
C ARG A 45 -12.61 0.28 3.72
N GLY A 46 -13.34 -0.80 4.04
CA GLY A 46 -14.08 -0.91 5.29
C GLY A 46 -13.15 -0.89 6.52
N LEU A 47 -11.90 -1.37 6.38
CA LEU A 47 -10.89 -1.28 7.42
C LEU A 47 -10.32 0.14 7.55
N ASP A 48 -10.28 0.93 6.48
CA ASP A 48 -9.89 2.34 6.57
C ASP A 48 -10.87 3.13 7.47
N GLN A 49 -12.14 2.73 7.55
CA GLN A 49 -13.09 3.32 8.50
C GLN A 49 -12.75 2.98 9.96
N LEU A 50 -11.97 1.92 10.21
CA LEU A 50 -11.49 1.59 11.55
C LEU A 50 -10.27 2.43 11.93
N ALA A 51 -9.52 2.97 10.96
CA ALA A 51 -8.42 3.88 11.22
C ALA A 51 -8.96 5.19 11.82
N GLY A 52 -8.49 5.56 13.01
CA GLY A 52 -8.99 6.73 13.75
C GLY A 52 -10.29 6.49 14.54
N SER A 53 -10.95 5.34 14.42
CA SER A 53 -12.18 5.00 15.15
C SER A 53 -11.97 4.71 16.65
N GLY A 54 -10.71 4.69 17.12
CA GLY A 54 -10.37 4.39 18.52
C GLY A 54 -10.65 2.94 18.95
N ARG A 55 -11.00 2.04 18.02
CA ARG A 55 -11.33 0.63 18.32
C ARG A 55 -10.16 -0.22 18.77
N TRP A 56 -8.93 0.23 18.54
CA TRP A 56 -7.73 -0.46 18.97
C TRP A 56 -7.32 0.02 20.36
N VAL A 57 -7.23 -0.93 21.31
CA VAL A 57 -6.85 -0.67 22.71
C VAL A 57 -5.52 -1.39 22.98
N GLY A 58 -4.44 -0.63 23.22
CA GLY A 58 -3.10 -1.17 23.50
C GLY A 58 -1.98 -0.13 23.37
N SER A 59 -0.75 -0.51 23.70
CA SER A 59 0.47 0.28 23.46
C SER A 59 1.29 -0.33 22.32
N LEU A 60 1.57 0.47 21.28
CA LEU A 60 2.24 -0.02 20.07
C LEU A 60 3.68 -0.45 20.37
N SER A 61 4.34 0.30 21.25
CA SER A 61 5.71 0.08 21.69
C SER A 61 5.86 -1.23 22.48
N GLU A 62 4.86 -1.58 23.29
CA GLU A 62 4.84 -2.83 24.06
C GLU A 62 4.70 -4.05 23.14
N MET A 63 3.80 -3.99 22.15
CA MET A 63 3.59 -5.08 21.20
C MET A 63 4.80 -5.32 20.29
N ARG A 64 5.50 -4.25 19.89
CA ARG A 64 6.72 -4.35 19.08
C ARG A 64 7.95 -4.74 19.89
N ARG A 65 7.89 -4.68 21.22
CA ARG A 65 9.06 -4.81 22.12
C ARG A 65 10.17 -3.86 21.71
N ASP A 66 9.81 -2.63 21.36
CA ASP A 66 10.79 -1.62 20.98
C ASP A 66 11.71 -1.37 22.18
N ALA A 67 12.98 -1.73 22.07
CA ALA A 67 13.98 -1.34 23.05
C ALA A 67 14.20 0.18 22.90
N PRO A 68 14.33 0.95 24.00
CA PRO A 68 14.61 2.38 23.90
C PRO A 68 15.91 2.55 23.13
N SER A 69 15.83 3.12 21.93
CA SER A 69 17.00 3.38 21.11
C SER A 69 17.88 4.36 21.88
N LYS A 70 19.05 3.91 22.34
CA LYS A 70 20.05 4.80 22.91
C LYS A 70 20.48 5.72 21.79
N VAL A 71 19.98 6.96 21.81
CA VAL A 71 20.45 8.04 20.94
C VAL A 71 21.96 8.12 21.16
N ARG A 72 22.73 7.63 20.19
CA ARG A 72 24.16 7.88 20.16
C ARG A 72 24.30 9.34 19.76
N GLU A 73 24.65 10.19 20.72
CA GLU A 73 25.06 11.57 20.47
C GLU A 73 26.29 11.53 19.54
N GLY A 74 26.03 11.55 18.23
CA GLY A 74 27.06 11.69 17.22
C GLY A 74 27.53 13.14 17.20
N GLY A 75 28.79 13.36 17.58
CA GLY A 75 29.44 14.67 17.58
C GLY A 75 29.24 15.41 16.25
N GLY A 76 28.84 16.68 16.36
CA GLY A 76 28.49 17.55 15.23
C GLY A 76 29.61 17.65 14.18
N VAL A 77 29.23 17.56 12.91
CA VAL A 77 30.13 17.52 11.74
C VAL A 77 30.53 18.93 11.24
N TYR A 78 30.13 20.01 11.91
CA TYR A 78 30.41 21.37 11.43
C TYR A 78 31.68 21.95 12.06
N ARG A 79 32.81 21.78 11.35
CA ARG A 79 34.09 22.45 11.66
C ARG A 79 34.02 23.91 11.20
N ALA A 80 34.00 24.86 12.15
CA ALA A 80 34.06 26.29 11.85
C ALA A 80 35.35 26.63 11.09
N ARG A 81 35.21 27.22 9.88
CA ARG A 81 36.34 27.71 9.09
C ARG A 81 36.85 29.02 9.71
N GLN A 82 38.01 28.98 10.36
CA GLN A 82 38.70 30.19 10.80
C GLN A 82 39.06 31.04 9.58
N ARG A 83 38.43 32.21 9.45
CA ARG A 83 38.85 33.25 8.52
C ARG A 83 40.11 33.89 9.08
N ARG A 84 41.26 33.68 8.42
CA ARG A 84 42.45 34.53 8.59
C ARG A 84 42.10 35.90 8.01
N ALA A 85 41.94 36.91 8.87
CA ALA A 85 41.98 38.30 8.45
C ALA A 85 43.41 38.81 8.68
N ALA A 86 44.04 39.24 7.61
CA ALA A 86 45.37 39.85 7.62
C ALA A 86 45.28 41.33 7.99
N ARG A 87 46.04 41.75 9.00
CA ARG A 87 47.00 42.87 8.99
C ARG A 87 47.61 43.05 10.38
#